data_AF-A0AAD0UCB1-F1
#
_entry.id   AF-A0AAD0UCB1-F1
#
_cell.length_a   1.000
_cell.length_b   1.000
_cell.length_c   1.000
_cell.angle_alpha   90.00
_cell.angle_beta   90.00
_cell.angle_gamma   90.00
#
_symmetry.space_group_name_H-M   'P 1'
#
loop_
_entity.id
_entity.type
_entity.pdbx_description
1 polymer ?
#
loop_
_entity_poly.entity_id
_entity_poly.type
_entity_poly.pdbx_seq_one_letter_code
_entity_poly.pdbx_strand_id
1 'polypeptide(L)'
;MSLVLSRAPARGFTLLEILVSLAIVILLAGLGWNGYRHVAQKASRAEGRAAILQVLLQQERHYAYQHRYKAFQPGGEAHGFKWYSGATPQTSAYALSARACEGEDLSSCVLVSAAPGGTGVNAGYQDEACGVLYADSRGARRADGKDCW
;
A
#
# COMPACT_ATOMS: atom_id res chain seq x y z
N MET A 1 -66.60 -4.56 -33.25
CA MET A 1 -65.42 -3.72 -33.52
C MET A 1 -64.26 -4.34 -32.77
N SER A 2 -63.60 -5.35 -33.36
CA SER A 2 -62.55 -6.13 -32.69
C SER A 2 -61.21 -5.70 -33.27
N LEU A 3 -60.46 -4.91 -32.50
CA LEU A 3 -59.10 -4.50 -32.84
C LEU A 3 -58.17 -5.71 -32.64
N VAL A 4 -57.68 -6.26 -33.75
CA VAL A 4 -56.61 -7.26 -33.74
C VAL A 4 -55.30 -6.53 -33.45
N LEU A 5 -54.79 -6.61 -32.21
CA LEU A 5 -53.43 -6.18 -31.90
C LEU A 5 -52.45 -7.11 -32.62
N SER A 6 -51.81 -6.58 -33.66
CA SER A 6 -50.67 -7.23 -34.31
C SER A 6 -49.48 -7.20 -33.35
N ARG A 7 -49.16 -8.35 -32.75
CA ARG A 7 -48.00 -8.51 -31.86
C ARG A 7 -46.74 -8.42 -32.72
N ALA A 8 -45.94 -7.37 -32.56
CA ALA A 8 -44.64 -7.27 -33.21
C ALA A 8 -43.76 -8.45 -32.77
N PRO A 9 -43.05 -9.13 -33.69
CA PRO A 9 -42.16 -10.23 -33.31
C PRO A 9 -41.08 -9.68 -32.40
N ALA A 10 -40.92 -10.29 -31.21
CA ALA A 10 -39.79 -10.02 -30.35
C ALA A 10 -38.52 -10.43 -31.11
N ARG A 11 -37.72 -9.44 -31.52
CA ARG A 11 -36.40 -9.68 -32.12
C ARG A 11 -35.50 -10.26 -31.03
N GLY A 12 -35.30 -11.57 -31.04
CA GLY A 12 -34.34 -12.24 -30.18
C GLY A 12 -32.91 -11.87 -30.59
N PHE A 13 -32.02 -11.71 -29.60
CA PHE A 13 -30.59 -11.55 -29.84
C PHE A 13 -30.06 -12.74 -30.64
N THR A 14 -29.32 -12.46 -31.71
CA THR A 14 -28.67 -13.53 -32.47
C THR A 14 -27.47 -14.06 -31.69
N LEU A 15 -27.13 -15.34 -31.87
CA LEU A 15 -25.93 -15.92 -31.26
C LEU A 15 -24.65 -15.17 -31.69
N LEU A 16 -24.62 -14.66 -32.92
CA LEU A 16 -23.55 -13.83 -33.43
C LEU A 16 -23.41 -12.52 -32.64
N GLU A 17 -24.52 -11.88 -32.30
CA GLU A 17 -24.53 -10.61 -31.56
C GLU A 17 -24.02 -10.78 -30.13
N ILE A 18 -24.37 -11.90 -29.48
CA ILE A 18 -23.80 -12.25 -28.17
C ILE A 18 -22.30 -12.53 -28.27
N LEU A 19 -21.84 -13.25 -29.32
CA LEU A 19 -20.42 -13.51 -29.53
C LEU A 19 -19.62 -12.22 -29.77
N VAL A 20 -20.13 -11.29 -30.57
CA VAL A 20 -19.47 -9.98 -30.82
C VAL A 20 -19.46 -9.14 -29.54
N SER A 21 -20.56 -9.09 -28.80
CA SER A 21 -20.64 -8.36 -27.53
C SER A 21 -19.64 -8.91 -26.51
N LEU A 22 -19.55 -10.25 -26.38
CA LEU A 22 -18.60 -10.90 -25.49
C LEU A 22 -17.14 -10.62 -25.91
N ALA A 23 -16.85 -10.65 -27.21
CA ALA A 23 -15.52 -10.34 -27.73
C ALA A 23 -15.09 -8.91 -27.39
N ILE A 24 -16.01 -7.93 -27.49
CA ILE A 24 -15.75 -6.54 -27.11
C ILE A 24 -15.50 -6.43 -25.59
N VAL A 25 -16.31 -7.09 -24.76
CA VAL A 25 -16.13 -7.08 -23.30
C VAL A 25 -14.76 -7.67 -22.90
N ILE A 26 -14.35 -8.78 -23.50
CA ILE A 26 -13.03 -9.39 -23.24
C ILE A 26 -11.89 -8.46 -23.66
N LEU A 27 -12.02 -7.82 -24.82
CA LEU A 27 -11.04 -6.84 -25.30
C LEU A 27 -10.90 -5.65 -24.33
N LEU A 28 -12.02 -5.08 -23.89
CA LEU A 28 -12.04 -3.95 -22.96
C LEU A 28 -11.52 -4.35 -21.57
N ALA A 29 -11.89 -5.53 -21.08
CA ALA A 29 -11.40 -6.06 -19.80
C ALA A 29 -9.88 -6.26 -19.81
N GLY A 30 -9.31 -6.70 -20.94
CA GLY A 30 -7.86 -6.86 -21.10
C GLY A 30 -7.09 -5.53 -21.02
N LEU A 31 -7.65 -4.45 -21.56
CA LEU A 31 -6.98 -3.14 -21.58
C LEU A 31 -7.13 -2.34 -20.27
N GLY A 32 -8.27 -2.49 -19.57
CA GLY A 32 -8.57 -1.68 -18.39
C GLY A 32 -7.83 -2.05 -17.11
N TRP A 33 -7.31 -3.28 -17.00
CA TRP A 33 -6.86 -3.83 -15.71
C TRP A 33 -5.54 -3.25 -15.18
N ASN A 34 -4.59 -2.92 -16.07
CA ASN A 34 -3.24 -2.54 -15.65
C ASN A 34 -3.15 -1.11 -15.07
N GLY A 35 -3.96 -0.17 -15.53
CA GLY A 35 -3.86 1.24 -15.10
C GLY A 35 -4.18 1.45 -13.62
N TYR A 36 -5.19 0.73 -13.09
CA TYR A 36 -5.64 0.90 -11.71
C TYR A 36 -4.59 0.46 -10.68
N ARG A 37 -3.84 -0.61 -10.98
CA ARG A 37 -2.84 -1.19 -10.06
C ARG A 37 -1.67 -0.22 -9.82
N HIS A 38 -1.21 0.50 -10.84
CA HIS A 38 -0.10 1.45 -10.69
C HIS A 38 -0.46 2.63 -9.79
N VAL A 39 -1.68 3.16 -9.91
CA VAL A 39 -2.16 4.27 -9.07
C VAL A 39 -2.25 3.82 -7.61
N ALA A 40 -2.82 2.64 -7.36
CA ALA A 40 -2.91 2.05 -6.03
C ALA A 40 -1.52 1.84 -5.40
N GLN A 41 -0.56 1.27 -6.15
CA GLN A 41 0.81 1.09 -5.66
C GLN A 41 1.49 2.41 -5.31
N LYS A 42 1.35 3.45 -6.15
CA LYS A 42 1.92 4.77 -5.88
C LYS A 42 1.32 5.39 -4.62
N ALA A 43 0.00 5.26 -4.42
CA ALA A 43 -0.67 5.71 -3.21
C ALA A 43 -0.15 4.97 -1.97
N SER A 44 -0.02 3.64 -2.03
CA SER A 44 0.53 2.83 -0.93
C SER A 44 1.97 3.20 -0.60
N ARG A 45 2.82 3.49 -1.59
CA ARG A 45 4.19 3.99 -1.35
C ARG A 45 4.19 5.33 -0.64
N ALA A 46 3.34 6.26 -1.07
CA ALA A 46 3.19 7.56 -0.43
C ALA A 46 2.72 7.42 1.03
N GLU A 47 1.78 6.50 1.28
CA GLU A 47 1.31 6.15 2.62
C GLU A 47 2.44 5.58 3.49
N GLY A 48 3.25 4.66 2.96
CA GLY A 48 4.43 4.12 3.64
C GLY A 48 5.44 5.21 4.02
N ARG A 49 5.78 6.10 3.08
CA ARG A 49 6.69 7.24 3.33
C ARG A 49 6.13 8.18 4.40
N ALA A 50 4.84 8.51 4.33
CA ALA A 50 4.18 9.36 5.32
C ALA A 50 4.20 8.71 6.71
N ALA A 51 3.92 7.40 6.79
CA ALA A 51 3.96 6.66 8.05
C ALA A 51 5.37 6.62 8.67
N ILE A 52 6.41 6.44 7.86
CA ILE A 52 7.80 6.51 8.34
C ILE A 52 8.08 7.87 8.98
N LEU A 53 7.71 8.96 8.30
CA LEU A 53 7.93 10.31 8.81
C LEU A 53 7.12 10.57 10.09
N GLN A 54 5.90 10.07 10.19
CA GLN A 54 5.11 10.15 11.43
C GLN A 54 5.79 9.42 12.59
N VAL A 55 6.32 8.22 12.36
CA VAL A 55 7.06 7.48 13.39
C VAL A 55 8.33 8.21 13.78
N LEU A 56 9.10 8.74 12.81
CA LEU A 56 10.29 9.54 13.12
C LEU A 56 9.95 10.76 13.98
N LEU A 57 8.87 11.48 13.67
CA LEU A 57 8.41 12.59 14.51
C LEU A 57 8.03 12.15 15.93
N GLN A 58 7.40 10.98 16.09
CA GLN A 58 7.12 10.41 17.41
C GLN A 58 8.40 10.03 18.16
N GLN A 59 9.39 9.48 17.44
CA GLN A 59 10.70 9.12 17.98
C GLN A 59 11.47 10.36 18.45
N GLU A 60 11.46 11.45 17.69
CA GLU A 60 12.07 12.72 18.11
C GLU A 60 11.42 13.29 19.36
N ARG A 61 10.08 13.22 19.46
CA ARG A 61 9.37 13.61 20.69
C ARG A 61 9.79 12.74 21.86
N HIS A 62 9.89 11.42 21.68
CA HIS A 62 10.34 10.51 22.72
C HIS A 62 11.78 10.81 23.16
N TYR A 63 12.67 11.05 22.20
CA TYR A 63 14.06 11.43 22.44
C TYR A 63 14.18 12.73 23.22
N ALA A 64 13.33 13.72 22.95
CA ALA A 64 13.33 14.98 23.71
C ALA A 64 13.04 14.80 25.21
N TYR A 65 12.31 13.75 25.60
CA TYR A 65 12.00 13.46 27.02
C TYR A 65 12.91 12.41 27.66
N GLN A 66 13.36 11.41 26.90
CA GLN A 66 14.08 10.24 27.42
C GLN A 66 15.56 10.22 27.01
N HIS A 67 16.00 11.17 26.17
CA HIS A 67 17.34 11.24 25.58
C HIS A 67 17.76 9.96 24.84
N ARG A 68 16.79 9.17 24.37
CA ARG A 68 17.02 7.92 23.67
C ARG A 68 15.83 7.58 22.77
N TYR A 69 16.11 7.06 21.59
CA TYR A 69 15.12 6.47 20.70
C TYR A 69 14.71 5.08 21.16
N LYS A 70 13.60 4.57 20.63
CA LYS A 70 13.09 3.25 21.00
C LYS A 70 12.90 2.36 19.79
N ALA A 71 13.60 1.23 19.77
CA ALA A 71 13.37 0.20 18.78
C ALA A 71 12.02 -0.49 19.02
N PHE A 72 11.37 -0.90 17.94
CA PHE A 72 10.16 -1.70 17.98
C PHE A 72 10.02 -2.54 16.71
N GLN A 73 9.25 -3.61 16.82
CA GLN A 73 8.94 -4.52 15.72
C GLN A 73 7.42 -4.59 15.47
N PRO A 74 6.99 -4.79 14.22
CA PRO A 74 5.58 -4.91 13.86
C PRO A 74 4.95 -6.14 14.52
N GLY A 75 3.75 -5.97 15.06
CA GLY A 75 3.02 -7.02 15.78
C GLY A 75 3.53 -7.30 17.21
N GLY A 76 4.56 -6.59 17.68
CA GLY A 76 5.06 -6.66 19.06
C GLY A 76 4.61 -5.49 19.93
N GLU A 77 5.29 -5.29 21.06
CA GLU A 77 5.12 -4.10 21.89
C GLU A 77 5.68 -2.87 21.17
N ALA A 78 4.83 -2.18 20.41
CA ALA A 78 5.20 -0.94 19.74
C ALA A 78 5.27 0.25 20.70
N HIS A 79 5.03 0.06 22.01
CA HIS A 79 5.19 1.08 23.05
C HIS A 79 4.54 2.44 22.73
N GLY A 80 3.40 2.44 22.06
CA GLY A 80 2.67 3.64 21.64
C GLY A 80 3.05 4.20 20.27
N PHE A 81 4.06 3.63 19.60
CA PHE A 81 4.39 3.96 18.21
C PHE A 81 3.46 3.23 17.24
N LYS A 82 3.13 3.91 16.14
CA LYS A 82 2.33 3.32 15.06
C LYS A 82 3.22 2.40 14.20
N TRP A 83 2.91 1.11 14.13
CA TRP A 83 3.69 0.12 13.39
C TRP A 83 3.08 -0.28 12.03
N TYR A 84 2.06 0.43 11.53
CA TYR A 84 1.39 0.13 10.27
C TYR A 84 1.07 1.42 9.51
N SER A 85 1.07 1.38 8.17
CA SER A 85 0.91 2.60 7.35
C SER A 85 -0.50 3.18 7.38
N GLY A 86 -1.52 2.32 7.31
CA GLY A 86 -2.90 2.67 7.02
C GLY A 86 -3.74 3.01 8.24
N ALA A 87 -5.05 2.89 8.12
CA ALA A 87 -6.00 3.13 9.22
C ALA A 87 -6.00 1.97 10.22
N THR A 88 -5.96 0.73 9.70
CA THR A 88 -5.87 -0.50 10.49
C THR A 88 -4.73 -1.36 9.99
N PRO A 89 -4.16 -2.24 10.83
CA PRO A 89 -3.09 -3.14 10.40
C PRO A 89 -3.47 -3.95 9.15
N GLN A 90 -4.68 -4.55 9.14
CA GLN A 90 -5.15 -5.45 8.07
C GLN A 90 -5.31 -4.76 6.71
N THR A 91 -5.57 -3.45 6.70
CA THR A 91 -5.70 -2.66 5.46
C THR A 91 -4.40 -1.97 5.06
N SER A 92 -3.37 -2.02 5.92
CA SER A 92 -2.10 -1.37 5.67
C SER A 92 -1.27 -2.15 4.65
N ALA A 93 -0.66 -1.42 3.73
CA ALA A 93 0.26 -1.98 2.75
C ALA A 93 1.63 -2.29 3.38
N TYR A 94 2.08 -1.45 4.33
CA TYR A 94 3.40 -1.55 4.92
C TYR A 94 3.36 -1.75 6.45
N ALA A 95 4.21 -2.65 6.94
CA ALA A 95 4.53 -2.81 8.35
C ALA A 95 5.78 -2.00 8.70
N LEU A 96 5.70 -1.18 9.75
CA LEU A 96 6.81 -0.36 10.22
C LEU A 96 7.57 -1.02 11.35
N SER A 97 8.88 -0.80 11.36
CA SER A 97 9.77 -1.13 12.48
C SER A 97 10.76 0.01 12.71
N ALA A 98 11.31 0.08 13.92
CA ALA A 98 12.40 0.98 14.24
C ALA A 98 13.56 0.19 14.86
N ARG A 99 14.78 0.49 14.41
CA ARG A 99 16.02 -0.10 14.93
C ARG A 99 17.12 0.96 15.02
N ALA A 100 18.22 0.65 15.69
CA ALA A 100 19.41 1.50 15.62
C ALA A 100 19.96 1.53 14.18
N CYS A 101 20.59 2.65 13.82
CA CYS A 101 21.35 2.76 12.58
C CYS A 101 22.56 1.80 12.62
N GLU A 102 23.11 1.45 11.46
CA GLU A 102 24.20 0.48 11.39
C GLU A 102 25.46 1.04 12.06
N GLY A 103 25.98 0.29 13.04
CA GLY A 103 27.17 0.69 13.81
C GLY A 103 26.91 1.78 14.86
N GLU A 104 25.66 2.16 15.10
CA GLU A 104 25.28 3.22 16.05
C GLU A 104 24.33 2.67 17.13
N ASP A 105 24.12 3.46 18.20
CA ASP A 105 23.10 3.17 19.24
C ASP A 105 21.87 4.08 19.03
N LEU A 106 20.75 3.66 19.60
CA LEU A 106 19.50 4.42 19.72
C LEU A 106 19.63 5.71 20.53
N SER A 107 20.78 6.00 21.14
CA SER A 107 21.07 7.35 21.67
C SER A 107 21.47 8.34 20.58
N SER A 108 21.89 7.86 19.41
CA SER A 108 22.48 8.70 18.37
C SER A 108 21.65 8.68 17.09
N CYS A 109 21.13 7.51 16.70
CA CYS A 109 20.41 7.38 15.44
C CYS A 109 19.36 6.27 15.50
N VAL A 110 18.20 6.56 14.93
CA VAL A 110 17.14 5.58 14.70
C VAL A 110 16.84 5.46 13.21
N LEU A 111 16.79 4.22 12.74
CA LEU A 111 16.36 3.87 11.40
C LEU A 111 14.94 3.31 11.49
N VAL A 112 14.01 3.97 10.81
CA VAL A 112 12.65 3.48 10.63
C VAL A 112 12.53 2.84 9.26
N SER A 113 11.96 1.65 9.21
CA SER A 113 11.73 0.92 7.96
C SER A 113 10.26 0.58 7.78
N ALA A 114 9.80 0.55 6.54
CA ALA A 114 8.45 0.13 6.15
C ALA A 114 8.56 -1.01 5.14
N ALA A 115 8.20 -2.22 5.56
CA ALA A 115 8.24 -3.43 4.75
C ALA A 115 6.87 -3.74 4.13
N PRO A 116 6.77 -3.92 2.79
CA PRO A 116 5.52 -4.24 2.13
C PRO A 116 5.04 -5.64 2.53
N GLY A 117 3.76 -5.78 2.88
CA GLY A 117 3.18 -7.07 3.26
C GLY A 117 3.80 -7.73 4.49
N GLY A 118 4.39 -6.93 5.39
CA GLY A 118 5.04 -7.42 6.61
C GLY A 118 4.10 -8.03 7.66
N THR A 119 4.65 -8.41 8.81
CA THR A 119 3.89 -9.07 9.88
C THR A 119 2.76 -8.19 10.40
N GLY A 120 1.55 -8.76 10.48
CA GLY A 120 0.37 -8.07 11.00
C GLY A 120 -0.29 -7.06 10.06
N VAL A 121 0.21 -6.89 8.83
CA VAL A 121 -0.43 -6.07 7.80
C VAL A 121 -0.97 -6.91 6.62
N ASN A 122 -1.41 -6.28 5.54
CA ASN A 122 -1.93 -6.98 4.36
C ASN A 122 -0.82 -7.80 3.67
N ALA A 123 -0.74 -9.10 3.99
CA ALA A 123 0.24 -10.03 3.41
C ALA A 123 0.12 -10.19 1.88
N GLY A 124 -1.01 -9.81 1.28
CA GLY A 124 -1.21 -9.83 -0.17
C GLY A 124 -0.63 -8.61 -0.89
N TYR A 125 -0.19 -7.58 -0.16
CA TYR A 125 0.46 -6.42 -0.77
C TYR A 125 1.94 -6.72 -1.00
N GLN A 126 2.38 -6.56 -2.24
CA GLN A 126 3.77 -6.72 -2.65
C GLN A 126 4.18 -5.51 -3.48
N ASP A 127 5.38 -5.02 -3.22
CA ASP A 127 6.01 -3.94 -3.98
C ASP A 127 7.41 -4.38 -4.40
N GLU A 128 7.48 -5.30 -5.36
CA GLU A 128 8.75 -5.85 -5.85
C GLU A 128 9.67 -4.79 -6.45
N ALA A 129 9.11 -3.68 -6.95
CA ALA A 129 9.88 -2.62 -7.55
C ALA A 129 10.60 -1.74 -6.51
N CYS A 130 10.01 -1.50 -5.34
CA CYS A 130 10.59 -0.64 -4.31
C CYS A 130 11.11 -1.37 -3.07
N GLY A 131 10.56 -2.54 -2.75
CA GLY A 131 10.89 -3.29 -1.55
C GLY A 131 10.66 -2.49 -0.28
N VAL A 132 11.58 -2.62 0.67
CA VAL A 132 11.51 -1.93 1.96
C VAL A 132 11.93 -0.47 1.79
N LEU A 133 11.15 0.43 2.39
CA LEU A 133 11.47 1.86 2.48
C LEU A 133 12.15 2.15 3.81
N TYR A 134 13.17 2.99 3.83
CA TYR A 134 13.95 3.35 5.01
C TYR A 134 14.12 4.86 5.12
N ALA A 135 13.98 5.41 6.33
CA ALA A 135 14.51 6.72 6.66
C ALA A 135 15.11 6.75 8.07
N ASP A 136 16.14 7.56 8.26
CA ASP A 136 16.77 7.77 9.56
C ASP A 136 16.44 9.16 10.16
N SER A 137 16.76 9.34 11.45
CA SER A 137 16.57 10.61 12.16
C SER A 137 17.43 11.77 11.60
N ARG A 138 18.46 11.47 10.81
CA ARG A 138 19.34 12.46 10.17
C ARG A 138 18.81 12.92 8.80
N GLY A 139 17.70 12.34 8.35
CA GLY A 139 17.07 12.68 7.08
C GLY A 139 17.60 11.88 5.89
N ALA A 140 18.45 10.87 6.09
CA ALA A 140 18.80 9.94 5.03
C ALA A 140 17.57 9.09 4.68
N ARG A 141 17.31 8.92 3.38
CA ARG A 141 16.14 8.22 2.84
C ARG A 141 16.63 7.25 1.77
N ARG A 142 16.24 5.99 1.87
CA ARG A 142 16.63 4.95 0.89
C ARG A 142 15.57 3.87 0.77
N ALA A 143 15.51 3.21 -0.37
CA ALA A 143 14.67 2.04 -0.58
C ALA A 143 15.54 0.91 -1.14
N ASP A 144 15.04 -0.33 -1.16
CA ASP A 144 15.70 -1.42 -1.86
C ASP A 144 15.69 -1.18 -3.39
N GLY A 145 14.58 -0.62 -3.89
CA GLY A 145 14.42 -0.23 -5.29
C GLY A 145 14.96 1.16 -5.63
N LYS A 146 15.12 1.42 -6.94
CA LYS A 146 15.54 2.72 -7.49
C LYS A 146 14.35 3.68 -7.60
N ASP A 147 14.59 4.97 -7.37
CA ASP A 147 13.61 6.06 -7.52
C ASP A 147 12.30 5.86 -6.73
N CYS A 148 12.43 5.29 -5.54
CA CYS A 148 11.32 4.87 -4.68
C CYS A 148 11.05 5.79 -3.49
N TRP A 149 11.71 6.95 -3.43
CA TRP A 149 11.53 7.98 -2.39
C TRP A 149 10.97 9.29 -2.93
#